data_AF-T1C8E5-F1
#
_entry.id   AF-T1C8E5-F1
#
_cell.length_a   1.000
_cell.length_b   1.000
_cell.length_c   1.000
_cell.angle_alpha   90.00
_cell.angle_beta   90.00
_cell.angle_gamma   90.00
#
_symmetry.space_group_name_H-M   'P 1'
#
loop_
_entity.id
_entity.type
_entity.pdbx_description
1 polymer ?
#
loop_
_entity_poly.entity_id
_entity_poly.type
_entity_poly.pdbx_seq_one_letter_code
_entity_poly.pdbx_strand_id
1 'polypeptide(L)'
;MVGGSIELSRRGAGAPDVPPGPFHSSEYSMTPTTARRSSRTKKAEKSVPARPFVAHLLAPVHEVLSEDASRQVFEQIGASPERLPKILVTDPGLQADPKFIAQRDAGELLVGRLVRIRRPSQTAGTAIAYRVIVASAGGA
;
A
#
# COMPACT_ATOMS: atom_id res chain seq x y z
N MET A 1 -14.69 -64.36 14.70
CA MET A 1 -14.07 -64.80 15.97
C MET A 1 -12.58 -64.57 15.78
N VAL A 2 -11.83 -63.71 16.47
CA VAL A 2 -11.78 -63.19 17.86
C VAL A 2 -11.09 -61.81 17.71
N GLY A 3 -11.51 -60.67 18.28
CA GLY A 3 -11.68 -60.34 19.70
C GLY A 3 -10.38 -59.78 20.30
N GLY A 4 -10.35 -58.49 20.71
CA GLY A 4 -9.29 -57.84 21.50
C GLY A 4 -8.72 -56.57 20.82
N SER A 5 -9.16 -55.34 21.07
CA SER A 5 -9.25 -54.50 22.29
C SER A 5 -7.90 -54.14 22.93
N ILE A 6 -7.71 -52.80 23.09
CA ILE A 6 -6.85 -52.02 24.01
C ILE A 6 -5.30 -52.11 23.79
N GLU A 7 -4.45 -51.08 23.84
CA GLU A 7 -4.45 -49.73 24.42
C GLU A 7 -3.55 -48.77 23.59
N LEU A 8 -3.97 -47.50 23.45
CA LEU A 8 -3.07 -46.41 23.04
C LEU A 8 -2.13 -46.05 24.21
N SER A 9 -0.90 -46.54 24.17
CA SER A 9 0.16 -46.14 25.10
C SER A 9 0.60 -44.70 24.80
N ARG A 10 -0.03 -43.74 25.49
CA ARG A 10 0.46 -42.36 25.61
C ARG A 10 1.74 -42.38 26.44
N ARG A 11 2.89 -42.55 25.79
CA ARG A 11 4.18 -42.30 26.44
C ARG A 11 4.47 -40.81 26.39
N GLY A 12 4.41 -40.19 27.57
CA GLY A 12 4.71 -38.80 27.81
C GLY A 12 6.11 -38.42 27.34
N ALA A 13 6.17 -37.28 26.67
CA ALA A 13 7.34 -36.42 26.67
C ALA A 13 6.92 -35.18 27.49
N GLY A 14 7.54 -35.02 28.65
CA GLY A 14 7.25 -33.92 29.57
C GLY A 14 7.49 -32.58 28.91
N ALA A 15 6.54 -31.66 29.09
CA ALA A 15 6.76 -30.25 28.83
C ALA A 15 7.92 -29.77 29.73
N PRO A 16 8.87 -28.96 29.21
CA PRO A 16 9.90 -28.39 30.07
C PRO A 16 9.22 -27.49 31.10
N ASP A 17 9.55 -27.76 32.36
CA ASP A 17 9.12 -27.07 33.56
C ASP A 17 9.63 -25.62 33.50
N VAL A 18 8.80 -24.69 32.98
CA VAL A 18 9.14 -23.26 32.96
C VAL A 18 8.80 -22.70 34.33
N PRO A 19 9.77 -22.22 35.13
CA PRO A 19 9.47 -21.66 36.44
C PRO A 19 8.57 -20.43 36.26
N PRO A 20 7.51 -20.24 37.07
CA PRO A 20 6.73 -19.03 37.03
C PRO A 20 7.67 -17.86 37.38
N GLY A 21 7.85 -16.94 36.43
CA GLY A 21 8.64 -15.72 36.65
C GLY A 21 8.12 -14.97 37.88
N PRO A 22 8.98 -14.22 38.58
CA PRO A 22 8.60 -13.55 39.82
C PRO A 22 7.47 -12.57 39.52
N PHE A 23 6.27 -12.89 40.03
CA PHE A 23 5.19 -11.93 40.19
C PHE A 23 5.69 -10.85 41.17
N HIS A 24 6.38 -9.83 40.64
CA HIS A 24 6.66 -8.62 41.40
C HIS A 24 5.38 -7.81 41.51
N SER A 25 4.58 -8.13 42.52
CA SER A 25 3.63 -7.21 43.13
C SER A 25 4.43 -6.16 43.93
N SER A 26 5.07 -5.22 43.24
CA SER A 26 5.63 -4.03 43.85
C SER A 26 4.73 -2.85 43.53
N GLU A 27 3.84 -2.57 44.47
CA GLU A 27 3.25 -1.27 44.81
C GLU A 27 3.61 -0.12 43.84
N TYR A 28 2.74 0.12 42.86
CA TYR A 28 2.75 1.37 42.12
C TYR A 28 2.30 2.50 43.06
N SER A 29 3.26 3.23 43.61
CA SER A 29 3.00 4.50 44.30
C SER A 29 2.43 5.51 43.30
N MET A 30 1.11 5.68 43.28
CA MET A 30 0.47 6.72 42.48
C MET A 30 0.70 8.08 43.15
N THR A 31 1.66 8.86 42.64
CA THR A 31 1.68 10.30 42.91
C THR A 31 0.65 10.99 42.01
N PRO A 32 -0.32 11.75 42.53
CA PRO A 32 -1.13 12.61 41.68
C PRO A 32 -0.25 13.77 41.22
N THR A 33 0.34 13.65 40.02
CA THR A 33 1.01 14.78 39.37
C THR A 33 -0.06 15.76 38.90
N THR A 34 -0.33 16.75 39.74
CA THR A 34 -1.25 17.83 39.46
C THR A 34 -0.72 18.68 38.32
N ALA A 35 -1.41 18.57 37.18
CA ALA A 35 -1.60 19.54 36.11
C ALA A 35 -0.47 20.55 35.80
N ARG A 36 0.11 20.40 34.60
CA ARG A 36 0.36 21.56 33.74
C ARG A 36 -0.05 21.26 32.31
N ARG A 37 -1.25 21.75 31.94
CA ARG A 37 -1.70 21.86 30.55
C ARG A 37 -0.88 22.95 29.86
N SER A 38 0.37 22.64 29.49
CA SER A 38 1.09 23.49 28.55
C SER A 38 0.45 23.30 27.18
N SER A 39 -0.11 24.38 26.63
CA SER A 39 -0.52 24.49 25.24
C SER A 39 0.54 23.85 24.35
N ARG A 40 0.20 22.72 23.75
CA ARG A 40 1.04 22.09 22.73
C ARG A 40 0.98 23.01 21.51
N THR A 41 1.86 24.00 21.47
CA THR A 41 2.21 24.69 20.24
C THR A 41 2.53 23.59 19.24
N LYS A 42 1.78 23.54 18.12
CA LYS A 42 2.00 22.62 17.01
C LYS A 42 3.47 22.74 16.58
N LYS A 43 4.34 21.89 17.13
CA LYS A 43 5.71 21.78 16.65
C LYS A 43 5.60 21.18 15.26
N ALA A 44 6.03 21.97 14.29
CA ALA A 44 6.04 21.69 12.86
C ALA A 44 6.31 20.21 12.60
N GLU A 45 5.35 19.57 11.94
CA GLU A 45 5.53 18.25 11.35
C GLU A 45 6.79 18.36 10.49
N LYS A 46 7.84 17.64 10.87
CA LYS A 46 9.04 17.53 10.04
C LYS A 46 8.56 16.91 8.73
N SER A 47 8.53 17.71 7.67
CA SER A 47 8.27 17.25 6.31
C SER A 47 9.29 16.17 6.00
N VAL A 48 8.86 14.91 6.04
CA VAL A 48 9.71 13.81 5.59
C VAL A 48 10.06 14.16 4.13
N PRO A 49 11.35 14.28 3.77
CA PRO A 49 11.70 14.59 2.40
C PRO A 49 11.13 13.46 1.53
N ALA A 50 10.33 13.84 0.53
CA ALA A 50 9.77 12.90 -0.43
C ALA A 50 10.94 12.15 -1.07
N ARG A 51 11.13 10.89 -0.68
CA ARG A 51 12.13 10.05 -1.35
C ARG A 51 11.64 9.89 -2.79
N PRO A 52 12.46 10.19 -3.80
CA PRO A 52 12.04 10.02 -5.18
C PRO A 52 11.77 8.52 -5.41
N PHE A 53 10.49 8.16 -5.54
CA PHE A 53 10.02 6.81 -5.88
C PHE A 53 10.52 6.32 -7.26
N VAL A 54 11.15 7.22 -8.02
CA VAL A 54 11.23 7.25 -9.48
C VAL A 54 12.22 6.26 -10.09
N ALA A 55 13.08 5.59 -9.29
CA ALA A 55 14.10 4.69 -9.84
C ALA A 55 14.38 3.48 -8.93
N HIS A 56 13.39 2.61 -8.76
CA HIS A 56 13.56 1.34 -8.08
C HIS A 56 13.25 0.17 -9.01
N LEU A 57 13.96 -0.95 -8.82
CA LEU A 57 13.79 -2.15 -9.65
C LEU A 57 12.34 -2.69 -9.65
N LEU A 58 11.62 -2.52 -8.53
CA LEU A 58 10.24 -2.99 -8.36
C LEU A 58 9.19 -1.95 -8.78
N ALA A 59 9.57 -0.69 -8.95
CA ALA A 59 8.68 0.39 -9.32
C ALA A 59 8.84 0.71 -10.82
N PRO A 60 7.92 0.26 -11.68
CA PRO A 60 8.01 0.57 -13.09
C PRO A 60 7.78 2.07 -13.35
N VAL A 61 8.18 2.52 -14.53
CA VAL A 61 7.97 3.91 -14.96
C VAL A 61 6.50 4.11 -15.29
N HIS A 62 5.88 5.11 -14.64
CA HIS A 62 4.51 5.54 -14.89
C HIS A 62 4.55 6.85 -15.66
N GLU A 63 3.77 6.96 -16.74
CA GLU A 63 3.62 8.18 -17.52
C GLU A 63 2.15 8.49 -17.75
N VAL A 64 1.72 9.70 -17.43
CA VAL A 64 0.36 10.19 -17.72
C VAL A 64 0.25 10.63 -19.17
N LEU A 65 -0.77 10.12 -19.86
CA LEU A 65 -1.06 10.48 -21.24
C LEU A 65 -1.94 11.74 -21.33
N SER A 66 -1.79 12.47 -22.45
CA SER A 66 -2.70 13.56 -22.79
C SER A 66 -4.12 13.03 -23.04
N GLU A 67 -5.11 13.92 -23.11
CA GLU A 67 -6.49 13.51 -23.37
C GLU A 67 -6.63 12.86 -24.75
N ASP A 68 -6.04 13.48 -25.78
CA ASP A 68 -6.05 12.96 -27.16
C ASP A 68 -5.38 11.59 -27.27
N ALA A 69 -4.21 11.44 -26.63
CA ALA A 69 -3.49 10.16 -26.61
C ALA A 69 -4.30 9.10 -25.85
N SER A 70 -4.99 9.47 -24.77
CA SER A 70 -5.86 8.56 -24.03
C SER A 70 -7.00 8.07 -24.91
N ARG A 71 -7.67 8.95 -25.66
CA ARG A 71 -8.77 8.60 -26.59
C ARG A 71 -8.30 7.63 -27.68
N GLN A 72 -7.17 7.92 -28.32
CA GLN A 72 -6.59 7.04 -29.34
C GLN A 72 -6.28 5.64 -28.79
N VAL A 73 -5.75 5.55 -27.57
CA VAL A 73 -5.44 4.27 -26.93
C VAL A 73 -6.73 3.50 -26.60
N PHE A 74 -7.78 4.17 -26.11
CA PHE A 74 -9.07 3.53 -25.88
C PHE A 74 -9.68 2.96 -27.17
N GLU A 75 -9.59 3.69 -28.29
CA GLU A 75 -10.04 3.24 -29.62
C GLU A 75 -9.25 2.02 -30.10
N GLN A 76 -7.92 2.03 -29.95
CA GLN A 76 -7.06 0.91 -30.35
C GLN A 76 -7.34 -0.37 -29.56
N ILE A 77 -7.60 -0.26 -28.26
CA ILE A 77 -7.84 -1.41 -27.39
C ILE A 77 -9.31 -1.86 -27.45
N GLY A 78 -10.23 -0.98 -27.88
CA GLY A 78 -11.67 -1.27 -27.93
C GLY A 78 -12.28 -1.51 -26.55
N ALA A 79 -11.71 -0.94 -25.49
CA ALA A 79 -12.10 -1.18 -24.11
C ALA A 79 -12.69 0.07 -23.46
N SER A 80 -13.79 -0.09 -22.74
CA SER A 80 -14.36 0.95 -21.87
C SER A 80 -13.42 1.23 -20.69
N PRO A 81 -13.35 2.48 -20.18
CA PRO A 81 -12.47 2.85 -19.07
C PRO A 81 -12.73 2.04 -17.79
N GLU A 82 -13.97 1.59 -17.59
CA GLU A 82 -14.38 0.75 -16.46
C GLU A 82 -13.75 -0.64 -16.45
N ARG A 83 -13.41 -1.16 -17.64
CA ARG A 83 -12.82 -2.50 -17.81
C ARG A 83 -11.31 -2.50 -17.63
N LEU A 84 -10.69 -1.32 -17.62
CA LEU A 84 -9.25 -1.20 -17.40
C LEU A 84 -8.93 -1.20 -15.90
N PRO A 85 -7.75 -1.71 -15.51
CA PRO A 85 -7.31 -1.63 -14.12
C PRO A 85 -7.25 -0.16 -13.66
N LYS A 86 -7.76 0.10 -12.45
CA LYS A 86 -7.88 1.44 -11.89
C LYS A 86 -6.65 1.81 -11.05
N ILE A 87 -6.28 3.08 -11.00
CA ILE A 87 -5.22 3.64 -10.15
C ILE A 87 -5.75 4.89 -9.44
N LEU A 88 -5.42 5.06 -8.17
CA LEU A 88 -5.87 6.20 -7.39
C LEU A 88 -5.04 7.46 -7.72
N VAL A 89 -5.67 8.63 -7.66
CA VAL A 89 -4.99 9.94 -7.73
C VAL A 89 -3.93 10.08 -6.61
N THR A 90 -4.12 9.38 -5.50
CA THR A 90 -3.21 9.36 -4.34
C THR A 90 -2.08 8.33 -4.45
N ASP A 91 -1.99 7.57 -5.54
CA ASP A 91 -0.96 6.54 -5.71
C ASP A 91 0.45 7.14 -5.78
N PRO A 92 1.43 6.63 -5.01
CA PRO A 92 2.80 7.15 -5.02
C PRO A 92 3.51 7.05 -6.38
N GLY A 93 3.20 6.02 -7.18
CA GLY A 93 3.78 5.84 -8.50
C GLY A 93 3.29 6.87 -9.51
N LEU A 94 2.04 7.32 -9.34
CA LEU A 94 1.48 8.42 -10.13
C LEU A 94 2.02 9.78 -9.67
N GLN A 95 2.17 9.99 -8.36
CA GLN A 95 2.78 11.20 -7.80
C GLN A 95 4.27 11.36 -8.11
N ALA A 96 4.92 10.31 -8.61
CA ALA A 96 6.32 10.36 -9.03
C ALA A 96 6.50 10.99 -10.43
N ASP A 97 5.44 11.05 -11.25
CA ASP A 97 5.51 11.59 -12.60
C ASP A 97 5.47 13.13 -12.57
N PRO A 98 6.50 13.83 -13.07
CA PRO A 98 6.49 15.30 -13.11
C PRO A 98 5.33 15.87 -13.93
N LYS A 99 4.86 15.16 -14.98
CA LYS A 99 3.70 15.61 -15.77
C LYS A 99 2.43 15.62 -14.92
N PHE A 100 2.22 14.57 -14.13
CA PHE A 100 1.09 14.47 -13.22
C PHE A 100 1.10 15.59 -12.18
N ILE A 101 2.25 15.84 -11.56
CA ILE A 101 2.40 16.92 -10.56
C ILE A 101 2.04 18.26 -11.19
N ALA A 102 2.62 18.59 -12.35
CA ALA A 102 2.38 19.87 -13.01
C ALA A 102 0.89 20.08 -13.38
N GLN A 103 0.24 19.05 -13.94
CA GLN A 103 -1.18 19.14 -14.31
C GLN A 103 -2.10 19.21 -13.09
N ARG A 104 -1.77 18.47 -12.03
CA ARG A 104 -2.51 18.52 -10.76
C ARG A 104 -2.41 19.90 -10.13
N ASP A 105 -1.22 20.48 -10.11
CA ASP A 105 -0.98 21.81 -9.52
C ASP A 105 -1.59 22.93 -10.38
N ALA A 106 -1.76 22.70 -11.70
CA ALA A 106 -2.54 23.55 -12.60
C ALA A 106 -4.06 23.40 -12.46
N GLY A 107 -4.54 22.43 -11.67
CA GLY A 107 -5.97 22.19 -11.45
C GLY A 107 -6.68 21.44 -12.58
N GLU A 108 -5.95 20.74 -13.45
CA GLU A 108 -6.55 19.90 -14.49
C GLU A 108 -7.29 18.69 -13.90
N LEU A 109 -8.43 18.31 -14.50
CA LEU A 109 -9.14 17.09 -14.13
C LEU A 109 -8.41 15.87 -14.72
N LEU A 110 -7.67 15.16 -13.87
CA LEU A 110 -6.89 13.98 -14.27
C LEU A 110 -7.66 12.66 -14.20
N VAL A 111 -8.84 12.68 -13.61
CA VAL A 111 -9.70 11.50 -13.46
C VAL A 111 -10.18 11.03 -14.85
N GLY A 112 -10.12 9.73 -15.10
CA GLY A 112 -10.47 9.14 -16.39
C GLY A 112 -9.33 9.13 -17.42
N ARG A 113 -8.23 9.83 -17.17
CA ARG A 113 -7.03 9.75 -18.03
C ARG A 113 -6.32 8.41 -17.88
N LEU A 114 -5.54 8.07 -18.90
CA LEU A 114 -4.75 6.85 -18.97
C LEU A 114 -3.31 7.08 -18.47
N VAL A 115 -2.84 6.11 -17.69
CA VAL A 115 -1.45 5.98 -17.26
C VAL A 115 -0.82 4.82 -18.02
N ARG A 116 0.27 5.10 -18.70
CA ARG A 116 1.10 4.11 -19.38
C ARG A 116 2.19 3.64 -18.42
N ILE A 117 2.23 2.33 -18.19
CA ILE A 117 3.20 1.68 -17.30
C ILE A 117 4.16 0.87 -18.15
N ARG A 118 5.44 1.22 -18.13
CA ARG A 118 6.51 0.47 -18.80
C ARG A 118 7.29 -0.32 -17.78
N ARG A 119 7.28 -1.65 -17.91
CA ARG A 119 8.02 -2.55 -17.03
C ARG A 119 8.88 -3.54 -17.82
N PRO A 120 10.05 -3.94 -17.30
CA PRO A 120 10.77 -5.08 -17.83
C PRO A 120 9.90 -6.33 -17.66
N SER A 121 9.88 -7.17 -18.69
CA SER A 121 9.18 -8.46 -18.69
C SER A 121 10.17 -9.54 -19.10
N GLN A 122 10.20 -10.63 -18.37
CA GLN A 122 11.09 -11.75 -18.69
C GLN A 122 10.72 -12.42 -20.03
N THR A 123 9.44 -12.40 -20.41
CA THR A 123 8.95 -13.08 -21.61
C THR A 123 9.01 -12.21 -22.86
N ALA A 124 8.78 -10.90 -22.73
CA ALA A 124 8.61 -9.96 -23.84
C ALA A 124 9.68 -8.86 -23.88
N GLY A 125 10.65 -8.89 -22.97
CA GLY A 125 11.63 -7.82 -22.77
C GLY A 125 11.02 -6.60 -22.08
N THR A 126 10.06 -5.94 -22.72
CA THR A 126 9.31 -4.80 -22.16
C THR A 126 7.81 -5.04 -22.30
N ALA A 127 7.07 -4.88 -21.22
CA ALA A 127 5.61 -4.90 -21.23
C ALA A 127 5.05 -3.48 -20.99
N ILE A 128 4.05 -3.13 -21.79
CA ILE A 128 3.29 -1.88 -21.64
C ILE A 128 1.90 -2.23 -21.11
N ALA A 129 1.55 -1.67 -19.97
CA ALA A 129 0.23 -1.80 -19.38
C ALA A 129 -0.42 -0.42 -19.24
N TYR A 130 -1.75 -0.41 -19.25
CA TYR A 130 -2.55 0.80 -19.16
C TYR A 130 -3.43 0.75 -17.91
N ARG A 131 -3.53 1.87 -17.20
CA ARG A 131 -4.43 2.04 -16.03
C ARG A 131 -5.21 3.34 -16.09
N VAL A 132 -6.42 3.35 -15.56
CA VAL A 132 -7.30 4.53 -15.53
C VAL A 132 -7.28 5.20 -14.16
N ILE A 133 -7.12 6.51 -14.15
CA ILE A 133 -7.07 7.31 -12.92
C ILE A 133 -8.49 7.46 -12.33
N VAL A 134 -8.66 7.13 -11.05
CA VAL A 134 -9.90 7.27 -10.30
C VAL A 134 -9.71 8.08 -9.03
N ALA A 135 -10.71 8.88 -8.66
CA ALA A 135 -10.63 9.77 -7.50
C ALA A 135 -10.68 9.01 -6.16
N SER A 136 -11.46 7.92 -6.08
CA SER A 136 -11.64 7.15 -4.85
C SER A 136 -11.76 5.66 -5.14
N ALA A 137 -11.50 4.82 -4.13
CA ALA A 137 -11.54 3.36 -4.23
C ALA A 137 -12.96 2.78 -4.38
N GLY A 138 -13.99 3.60 -4.20
CA GLY A 138 -15.37 3.23 -4.49
C GLY A 138 -15.62 3.29 -5.99
N GLY A 139 -15.77 2.12 -6.62
CA GLY A 139 -16.26 2.04 -8.00
C GLY A 139 -17.69 2.56 -8.09
N ALA A 140 -17.93 3.43 -9.06
CA ALA A 140 -19.25 3.59 -9.66
C ALA A 140 -19.66 2.29 -10.36
#